data_AF-A0AAU5VID9-F1
#
_entry.id   AF-A0AAU5VID9-F1
#
_cell.length_a   1.000
_cell.length_b   1.000
_cell.length_c   1.000
_cell.angle_alpha   90.00
_cell.angle_beta   90.00
_cell.angle_gamma   90.00
#
_symmetry.space_group_name_H-M   'P 1'
#
loop_
_entity.id
_entity.type
_entity.pdbx_description
1 polymer ?
#
loop_
_entity_poly.entity_id
_entity_poly.type
_entity_poly.pdbx_seq_one_letter_code
_entity_poly.pdbx_strand_id
1 'polypeptide(L)'
;MVDRAVLAHPLFTGISMVHLASLVEELARPWAAAAEGRRGRVRGGVRRLAPGAGAQYRLVFVDRLVVTLIHLRHDLPHAVLGVLFGVDRSTVTRAVGEVRRLPAERGLAVPDRPGLRLRTLEDVFSYARVEGVELRLDATGIQVRRPAAGRGGRRAFVSSKKKQNTMKATVIADHQGRTLWADGLRPGRMHDATVARVAGITSCFHHFDLVEVLLDDGYLGLSRDHPGQVLTPPRKPRPGALPGRVEQWEHDRHDHSSDRITVEHALADHKRWKQLMRWTHRRDRLSDTYRAIASLVSDRTAMT
;
A
#
# COMPACT_ATOMS: atom_id res chain seq x y z
N MET A 1 -1.79 -16.08 -29.92
CA MET A 1 -1.10 -15.59 -28.71
C MET A 1 -1.28 -14.08 -28.67
N VAL A 2 -1.57 -13.48 -27.52
CA VAL A 2 -1.79 -12.02 -27.46
C VAL A 2 -0.44 -11.31 -27.57
N ASP A 3 -0.40 -10.21 -28.32
CA ASP A 3 0.79 -9.38 -28.44
C ASP A 3 1.23 -8.83 -27.07
N ARG A 4 2.53 -8.93 -26.77
CA ARG A 4 3.14 -8.40 -25.55
C ARG A 4 2.98 -6.90 -25.43
N ALA A 5 3.06 -6.17 -26.54
CA ALA A 5 2.88 -4.72 -26.54
C ALA A 5 1.46 -4.33 -26.09
N VAL A 6 0.45 -5.09 -26.51
CA VAL A 6 -0.94 -4.89 -26.07
C VAL A 6 -1.07 -5.13 -24.57
N LEU A 7 -0.46 -6.20 -24.03
CA LEU A 7 -0.52 -6.52 -22.61
C LEU A 7 0.24 -5.52 -21.72
N ALA A 8 1.22 -4.81 -22.27
CA ALA A 8 1.94 -3.74 -21.57
C ALA A 8 1.14 -2.44 -21.44
N HIS A 9 0.02 -2.31 -22.17
CA HIS A 9 -0.78 -1.09 -22.20
C HIS A 9 -1.30 -0.68 -20.81
N PRO A 10 -1.41 0.63 -20.49
CA PRO A 10 -1.84 1.12 -19.17
C PRO A 10 -3.18 0.59 -18.66
N LEU A 11 -4.10 0.27 -19.56
CA LEU A 11 -5.39 -0.35 -19.20
C LEU A 11 -5.21 -1.73 -18.54
N PHE A 12 -4.17 -2.47 -18.91
CA PHE A 12 -3.83 -3.77 -18.33
C PHE A 12 -2.95 -3.64 -17.10
N THR A 13 -1.88 -2.85 -17.17
CA THR A 13 -0.88 -2.75 -16.11
C THR A 13 -1.27 -1.80 -14.97
N GLY A 14 -2.17 -0.85 -15.24
CA GLY A 14 -2.58 0.18 -14.29
C GLY A 14 -1.59 1.34 -14.13
N ILE A 15 -0.52 1.37 -14.92
CA ILE A 15 0.54 2.40 -14.89
C ILE A 15 0.84 2.91 -16.30
N SER A 16 1.41 4.11 -16.43
CA SER A 16 1.79 4.66 -17.73
C SER A 16 2.93 3.88 -18.38
N MET A 17 3.10 4.01 -19.69
CA MET A 17 4.22 3.36 -20.40
C MET A 17 5.58 3.91 -19.97
N VAL A 18 5.66 5.21 -19.65
CA VAL A 18 6.86 5.85 -19.09
C VAL A 18 7.20 5.24 -17.73
N HIS A 19 6.20 5.13 -16.84
CA HIS A 19 6.40 4.51 -15.53
C HIS A 19 6.84 3.05 -15.67
N LEU A 20 6.22 2.28 -16.57
CA LEU A 20 6.62 0.90 -16.85
C LEU A 20 8.08 0.81 -17.32
N ALA A 21 8.53 1.68 -18.23
CA ALA A 21 9.91 1.72 -18.70
C ALA A 21 10.88 2.00 -17.55
N SER A 22 10.58 2.99 -16.70
CA SER A 22 11.40 3.29 -15.51
C SER A 22 11.47 2.12 -14.53
N LEU A 23 10.36 1.38 -14.33
CA LEU A 23 10.37 0.16 -13.51
C LEU A 23 11.25 -0.93 -14.11
N VAL A 24 11.23 -1.10 -15.44
CA VAL A 24 12.07 -2.10 -16.11
C VAL A 24 13.55 -1.80 -15.88
N GLU A 25 13.96 -0.54 -16.06
CA GLU A 25 15.34 -0.10 -15.86
C GLU A 25 15.78 -0.27 -14.39
N GLU A 26 14.96 0.20 -13.45
CA GLU A 26 15.27 0.17 -12.02
C GLU A 26 15.34 -1.28 -11.49
N LEU A 27 14.38 -2.13 -11.86
CA LEU A 27 14.18 -3.43 -11.22
C LEU A 27 14.89 -4.59 -11.91
N ALA A 28 15.47 -4.40 -13.11
CA ALA A 28 16.18 -5.47 -13.83
C ALA A 28 17.37 -6.03 -13.04
N ARG A 29 18.22 -5.17 -12.48
CA ARG A 29 19.40 -5.59 -11.69
C ARG A 29 18.99 -6.25 -10.36
N PRO A 30 18.10 -5.66 -9.53
CA PRO A 30 17.58 -6.32 -8.33
C PRO A 30 16.96 -7.70 -8.62
N TRP A 31 16.18 -7.80 -9.71
CA TRP A 31 15.59 -9.08 -10.11
C TRP A 31 16.65 -10.13 -10.45
N ALA A 32 17.66 -9.76 -11.26
CA ALA A 32 18.73 -10.67 -11.65
C ALA A 32 19.54 -11.17 -10.45
N ALA A 33 19.89 -10.26 -9.52
CA ALA A 33 20.57 -10.61 -8.27
C ALA A 33 19.72 -11.56 -7.40
N ALA A 34 18.42 -11.28 -7.24
CA ALA A 34 17.52 -12.13 -6.49
C ALA A 34 17.35 -13.52 -7.15
N ALA A 35 17.30 -13.58 -8.48
CA ALA A 35 17.22 -14.83 -9.24
C ALA A 35 18.47 -15.70 -9.04
N GLU A 36 19.67 -15.10 -9.10
CA GLU A 36 20.91 -15.82 -8.87
C GLU A 36 21.04 -16.27 -7.41
N GLY A 37 20.66 -15.43 -6.45
CA GLY A 37 20.62 -15.81 -5.04
C GLY A 37 19.68 -17.00 -4.76
N ARG A 38 18.54 -17.10 -5.45
CA ARG A 38 17.67 -18.29 -5.38
C ARG A 38 18.34 -19.52 -5.96
N ARG A 39 18.98 -19.41 -7.13
CA ARG A 39 19.72 -20.52 -7.74
C ARG A 39 20.89 -20.98 -6.86
N GLY A 40 21.60 -20.07 -6.23
CA GLY A 40 22.66 -20.38 -5.26
C GLY A 40 22.15 -21.24 -4.11
N ARG A 41 21.02 -20.86 -3.49
CA ARG A 41 20.38 -21.64 -2.41
C ARG A 41 19.95 -23.04 -2.87
N VAL A 42 19.35 -23.16 -4.06
CA VAL A 42 18.92 -24.46 -4.61
C VAL A 42 20.12 -25.35 -4.96
N ARG A 43 21.20 -24.76 -5.48
CA ARG A 43 22.44 -25.48 -5.83
C ARG A 43 23.28 -25.84 -4.60
N GLY A 44 23.08 -25.19 -3.46
CA GLY A 44 23.88 -25.40 -2.25
C GLY A 44 25.33 -24.88 -2.34
N GLY A 45 25.63 -23.95 -3.26
CA GLY A 45 26.99 -23.45 -3.44
C GLY A 45 27.21 -22.56 -4.68
N VAL A 46 28.48 -22.22 -4.92
CA VAL A 46 28.92 -21.41 -6.07
C VAL A 46 28.61 -22.14 -7.38
N ARG A 47 28.26 -21.35 -8.40
CA ARG A 47 27.95 -21.81 -9.74
C ARG A 47 29.10 -22.63 -10.35
N ARG A 48 28.80 -23.85 -10.83
CA ARG A 48 29.77 -24.76 -11.48
C ARG A 48 29.70 -24.80 -13.01
N LEU A 49 28.61 -24.33 -13.62
CA LEU A 49 28.39 -24.30 -15.08
C LEU A 49 28.41 -22.85 -15.61
N ALA A 50 28.76 -22.64 -16.88
CA ALA A 50 28.79 -21.31 -17.51
C ALA A 50 27.43 -20.58 -17.46
N PRO A 51 27.41 -19.22 -17.49
CA PRO A 51 26.24 -18.38 -17.82
C PRO A 51 25.34 -19.02 -18.88
N GLY A 52 24.03 -19.16 -18.64
CA GLY A 52 23.07 -19.70 -19.61
C GLY A 52 22.87 -21.21 -19.70
N ALA A 53 23.73 -22.05 -19.10
CA ALA A 53 23.68 -23.53 -19.26
C ALA A 53 22.55 -24.27 -18.48
N GLY A 54 21.52 -23.57 -18.00
CA GLY A 54 20.39 -24.15 -17.25
C GLY A 54 19.04 -23.79 -17.87
N ALA A 55 17.96 -24.40 -17.37
CA ALA A 55 16.61 -24.13 -17.86
C ALA A 55 16.32 -22.62 -17.94
N GLN A 56 16.05 -22.14 -19.15
CA GLN A 56 15.78 -20.74 -19.40
C GLN A 56 14.39 -20.36 -18.89
N TYR A 57 14.25 -19.12 -18.44
CA TYR A 57 12.93 -18.61 -18.08
C TYR A 57 12.10 -18.47 -19.36
N ARG A 58 10.91 -19.09 -19.37
CA ARG A 58 9.93 -18.92 -20.46
C ARG A 58 9.41 -17.48 -20.59
N LEU A 59 9.55 -16.67 -19.55
CA LEU A 59 9.25 -15.24 -19.57
C LEU A 59 10.52 -14.47 -19.22
N VAL A 60 10.89 -13.51 -20.07
CA VAL A 60 11.94 -12.51 -19.77
C VAL A 60 11.47 -11.56 -18.67
N PHE A 61 12.38 -10.76 -18.10
CA PHE A 61 12.05 -9.90 -16.96
C PHE A 61 10.85 -8.97 -17.23
N VAL A 62 10.84 -8.30 -18.40
CA VAL A 62 9.75 -7.39 -18.79
C VAL A 62 8.40 -8.09 -18.78
N ASP A 63 8.28 -9.28 -19.40
CA ASP A 63 7.04 -10.05 -19.40
C ASP A 63 6.61 -10.47 -17.99
N ARG A 64 7.57 -10.77 -17.10
CA ARG A 64 7.29 -11.11 -15.71
C ARG A 64 6.80 -9.90 -14.91
N LEU A 65 7.32 -8.71 -15.22
CA LEU A 65 6.83 -7.47 -14.65
C LEU A 65 5.41 -7.19 -15.13
N VAL A 66 5.17 -7.20 -16.44
CA VAL A 66 3.84 -6.96 -17.02
C VAL A 66 2.80 -7.95 -16.48
N VAL A 67 3.06 -9.26 -16.50
CA VAL A 67 2.11 -10.25 -15.97
C VAL A 67 1.81 -10.04 -14.47
N THR A 68 2.79 -9.57 -13.71
CA THR A 68 2.62 -9.26 -12.29
C THR A 68 1.77 -8.01 -12.10
N LEU A 69 2.01 -6.94 -12.86
CA LEU A 69 1.23 -5.72 -12.80
C LEU A 69 -0.24 -5.97 -13.16
N ILE A 70 -0.51 -6.74 -14.21
CA ILE A 70 -1.88 -7.14 -14.58
C ILE A 70 -2.55 -7.90 -13.45
N HIS A 71 -1.83 -8.85 -12.82
CA HIS A 71 -2.35 -9.60 -11.68
C HIS A 71 -2.68 -8.69 -10.49
N LEU A 72 -1.78 -7.77 -10.12
CA LEU A 72 -2.01 -6.80 -9.05
C LEU A 72 -3.20 -5.88 -9.36
N ARG A 73 -3.30 -5.43 -10.61
CA ARG A 73 -4.32 -4.47 -11.06
C ARG A 73 -5.71 -5.07 -11.09
N HIS A 74 -5.85 -6.24 -11.71
CA HIS A 74 -7.15 -6.82 -12.08
C HIS A 74 -7.51 -8.07 -11.28
N ASP A 75 -6.60 -8.59 -10.46
CA ASP A 75 -6.75 -9.86 -9.74
C ASP A 75 -7.07 -11.06 -10.64
N LEU A 76 -6.57 -11.05 -11.89
CA LEU A 76 -6.82 -12.15 -12.83
C LEU A 76 -6.22 -13.46 -12.32
N PRO A 77 -6.93 -14.60 -12.47
CA PRO A 77 -6.38 -15.91 -12.14
C PRO A 77 -5.09 -16.19 -12.91
N HIS A 78 -4.10 -16.80 -12.26
CA HIS A 78 -2.82 -17.13 -12.91
C HIS A 78 -2.96 -18.04 -14.14
N ALA A 79 -4.05 -18.84 -14.22
CA ALA A 79 -4.32 -19.67 -15.39
C ALA A 79 -4.74 -18.83 -16.61
N VAL A 80 -5.57 -17.79 -16.40
CA VAL A 80 -5.95 -16.82 -17.45
C VAL A 80 -4.72 -16.09 -17.96
N LEU A 81 -3.88 -15.61 -17.05
CA LEU A 81 -2.59 -15.00 -17.40
C LEU A 81 -1.67 -15.99 -18.14
N GLY A 82 -1.72 -17.28 -17.80
CA GLY A 82 -0.98 -18.32 -18.53
C GLY A 82 -1.43 -18.42 -19.99
N VAL A 83 -2.74 -18.42 -20.24
CA VAL A 83 -3.31 -18.41 -21.60
C VAL A 83 -2.90 -17.14 -22.36
N LEU A 84 -3.06 -15.96 -21.75
CA LEU A 84 -2.67 -14.68 -22.37
C LEU A 84 -1.19 -14.66 -22.72
N PHE A 85 -0.35 -15.27 -21.87
CA PHE A 85 1.09 -15.29 -22.06
C PHE A 85 1.65 -16.54 -22.76
N GLY A 86 0.83 -17.50 -23.16
CA GLY A 86 1.30 -18.73 -23.80
C GLY A 86 2.24 -19.57 -22.90
N VAL A 87 2.04 -19.53 -21.57
CA VAL A 87 2.86 -20.26 -20.59
C VAL A 87 2.00 -20.97 -19.54
N ASP A 88 2.58 -21.95 -18.85
CA ASP A 88 1.89 -22.64 -17.77
C ASP A 88 1.52 -21.71 -16.61
N ARG A 89 0.40 -22.00 -15.95
CA ARG A 89 -0.02 -21.34 -14.69
C ARG A 89 1.12 -21.28 -13.65
N SER A 90 1.93 -22.33 -13.56
CA SER A 90 3.05 -22.41 -12.62
C SER A 90 4.14 -21.38 -12.93
N THR A 91 4.37 -21.07 -14.21
CA THR A 91 5.28 -20.02 -14.68
C THR A 91 4.81 -18.64 -14.23
N VAL A 92 3.52 -18.33 -14.40
CA VAL A 92 2.93 -17.08 -13.89
C VAL A 92 3.03 -17.01 -12.38
N THR A 93 2.67 -18.08 -11.67
CA THR A 93 2.73 -18.14 -10.20
C THR A 93 4.13 -17.82 -9.68
N ARG A 94 5.16 -18.35 -10.34
CA ARG A 94 6.56 -18.07 -10.04
C ARG A 94 6.93 -16.63 -10.37
N ALA A 95 6.55 -16.11 -11.54
CA ALA A 95 6.79 -14.73 -11.94
C ALA A 95 6.20 -13.73 -10.94
N VAL A 96 4.91 -13.85 -10.62
CA VAL A 96 4.22 -13.00 -9.63
C VAL A 96 4.89 -13.08 -8.25
N GLY A 97 5.26 -14.29 -7.80
CA GLY A 97 5.90 -14.49 -6.52
C GLY A 97 7.28 -13.83 -6.40
N GLU A 98 8.05 -13.85 -7.50
CA GLU A 98 9.39 -13.25 -7.54
C GLU A 98 9.34 -11.73 -7.72
N VAL A 99 8.52 -11.24 -8.64
CA VAL A 99 8.50 -9.83 -9.01
C VAL A 99 7.83 -8.98 -7.95
N ARG A 100 6.73 -9.43 -7.33
CA ARG A 100 5.95 -8.62 -6.36
C ARG A 100 6.80 -8.05 -5.22
N ARG A 101 7.84 -8.76 -4.80
CA ARG A 101 8.72 -8.33 -3.70
C ARG A 101 9.56 -7.11 -4.06
N LEU A 102 9.92 -6.97 -5.33
CA LEU A 102 10.78 -5.88 -5.80
C LEU A 102 10.15 -4.48 -5.55
N PRO A 103 8.92 -4.17 -6.01
CA PRO A 103 8.28 -2.91 -5.65
C PRO A 103 7.91 -2.83 -4.16
N ALA A 104 7.66 -3.95 -3.48
CA ALA A 104 7.31 -3.95 -2.06
C ALA A 104 8.48 -3.50 -1.16
N GLU A 105 9.72 -3.83 -1.53
CA GLU A 105 10.94 -3.52 -0.77
C GLU A 105 11.54 -2.15 -1.12
N ARG A 106 11.03 -1.52 -2.19
CA ARG A 106 11.60 -0.30 -2.75
C ARG A 106 11.30 0.96 -1.93
N GLY A 107 10.21 0.96 -1.17
CA GLY A 107 9.67 2.15 -0.50
C GLY A 107 8.75 2.97 -1.41
N LEU A 108 8.26 4.08 -0.89
CA LEU A 108 7.32 4.98 -1.56
C LEU A 108 8.06 6.20 -2.08
N ALA A 109 7.80 6.59 -3.33
CA ALA A 109 8.40 7.77 -3.92
C ALA A 109 7.91 9.04 -3.22
N VAL A 110 8.83 9.98 -3.02
CA VAL A 110 8.48 11.31 -2.51
C VAL A 110 8.11 12.21 -3.68
N PRO A 111 6.95 12.89 -3.63
CA PRO A 111 6.60 13.87 -4.65
C PRO A 111 7.63 14.99 -4.75
N ASP A 112 7.87 15.49 -5.96
CA ASP A 112 8.80 16.61 -6.23
C ASP A 112 10.26 16.37 -5.81
N ARG A 113 10.63 15.13 -5.40
CA ARG A 113 11.98 14.75 -4.96
C ARG A 113 12.44 13.45 -5.63
N PRO A 114 12.88 13.52 -6.90
CA PRO A 114 13.32 12.35 -7.65
C PRO A 114 14.41 11.55 -6.91
N GLY A 115 14.24 10.23 -6.83
CA GLY A 115 15.19 9.33 -6.19
C GLY A 115 15.05 9.18 -4.68
N LEU A 116 14.33 10.08 -3.99
CA LEU A 116 14.03 9.92 -2.57
C LEU A 116 12.88 8.93 -2.38
N ARG A 117 13.07 7.93 -1.50
CA ARG A 117 12.04 6.95 -1.16
C ARG A 117 11.94 6.74 0.34
N LEU A 118 10.71 6.84 0.85
CA LEU A 118 10.37 6.60 2.26
C LEU A 118 10.10 5.10 2.46
N ARG A 119 10.79 4.48 3.40
CA ARG A 119 10.71 3.03 3.66
C ARG A 119 10.13 2.71 5.03
N THR A 120 10.37 3.59 5.99
CA THR A 120 9.92 3.47 7.37
C THR A 120 8.91 4.55 7.72
N LEU A 121 8.25 4.40 8.88
CA LEU A 121 7.35 5.43 9.37
C LEU A 121 8.16 6.65 9.85
N GLU A 122 9.32 6.39 10.44
CA GLU A 122 10.29 7.39 10.87
C GLU A 122 10.81 8.23 9.69
N ASP A 123 11.04 7.62 8.52
CA ASP A 123 11.41 8.36 7.30
C ASP A 123 10.32 9.39 6.94
N VAL A 124 9.04 9.01 7.09
CA VAL A 124 7.89 9.85 6.73
C VAL A 124 7.77 11.03 7.66
N PHE A 125 7.88 10.80 8.97
CA PHE A 125 7.84 11.88 9.96
C PHE A 125 9.07 12.78 9.88
N SER A 126 10.25 12.21 9.62
CA SER A 126 11.47 12.99 9.38
C SER A 126 11.33 13.89 8.14
N TYR A 127 10.83 13.33 7.03
CA TYR A 127 10.51 14.07 5.82
C TYR A 127 9.51 15.20 6.10
N ALA A 128 8.40 14.89 6.80
CA ALA A 128 7.37 15.87 7.14
C ALA A 128 7.92 17.02 7.98
N ARG A 129 8.81 16.74 8.94
CA ARG A 129 9.47 17.75 9.76
C ARG A 129 10.39 18.65 8.94
N VAL A 130 11.22 18.06 8.07
CA VAL A 130 12.23 18.81 7.30
C VAL A 130 11.56 19.68 6.23
N GLU A 131 10.53 19.17 5.57
CA GLU A 131 9.89 19.82 4.43
C GLU A 131 8.60 20.57 4.79
N GLY A 132 8.20 20.55 6.07
CA GLY A 132 6.99 21.24 6.54
C GLY A 132 5.70 20.66 5.96
N VAL A 133 5.65 19.34 5.73
CA VAL A 133 4.49 18.69 5.10
C VAL A 133 3.48 18.26 6.17
N GLU A 134 2.26 18.78 6.09
CA GLU A 134 1.13 18.28 6.87
C GLU A 134 0.78 16.85 6.43
N LEU A 135 0.71 15.94 7.40
CA LEU A 135 0.37 14.55 7.18
C LEU A 135 -1.13 14.31 7.40
N ARG A 136 -1.73 13.48 6.57
CA ARG A 136 -3.14 13.07 6.69
C ARG A 136 -3.19 11.56 6.80
N LEU A 137 -3.79 11.06 7.89
CA LEU A 137 -3.84 9.64 8.19
C LEU A 137 -5.27 9.10 8.11
N ASP A 138 -5.41 7.95 7.47
CA ASP A 138 -6.63 7.17 7.54
C ASP A 138 -6.36 5.66 7.39
N ALA A 139 -7.39 4.85 7.63
CA ALA A 139 -7.34 3.40 7.49
C ALA A 139 -8.33 2.92 6.43
N THR A 140 -7.89 1.96 5.61
CA THR A 140 -8.75 1.28 4.63
C THR A 140 -8.86 -0.21 4.93
N GLY A 141 -10.07 -0.75 4.80
CA GLY A 141 -10.37 -2.16 5.03
C GLY A 141 -10.42 -2.96 3.73
N ILE A 142 -9.56 -3.97 3.62
CA ILE A 142 -9.50 -4.98 2.55
C ILE A 142 -10.33 -6.19 2.97
N GLN A 143 -11.26 -6.66 2.15
CA GLN A 143 -11.99 -7.89 2.46
C GLN A 143 -11.03 -9.08 2.40
N VAL A 144 -11.04 -9.95 3.42
CA VAL A 144 -10.19 -11.14 3.48
C VAL A 144 -11.02 -12.40 3.68
N ARG A 145 -10.45 -13.56 3.32
CA ARG A 145 -11.07 -14.85 3.66
C ARG A 145 -11.22 -14.99 5.17
N ARG A 146 -12.41 -15.44 5.58
CA ARG A 146 -12.68 -15.86 6.96
C ARG A 146 -11.76 -17.03 7.33
N PRO A 147 -11.15 -17.05 8.53
CA PRO A 147 -10.52 -18.26 9.03
C PRO A 147 -11.47 -19.46 9.00
N ALA A 148 -10.93 -20.66 8.76
CA ALA A 148 -11.68 -21.91 8.81
C ALA A 148 -12.44 -22.07 10.13
N ALA A 149 -13.56 -22.79 10.11
CA ALA A 149 -14.30 -23.11 11.33
C ALA A 149 -13.40 -23.86 12.33
N GLY A 150 -13.64 -23.67 13.63
CA GLY A 150 -12.84 -24.28 14.70
C GLY A 150 -11.48 -23.62 15.00
N ARG A 151 -10.97 -22.72 14.15
CA ARG A 151 -9.74 -21.97 14.46
C ARG A 151 -10.01 -20.73 15.32
N GLY A 152 -9.17 -20.54 16.34
CA GLY A 152 -9.13 -19.32 17.15
C GLY A 152 -8.96 -18.05 16.29
N GLY A 153 -9.47 -16.91 16.77
CA GLY A 153 -9.36 -15.64 16.07
C GLY A 153 -10.36 -15.43 14.91
N ARG A 154 -11.33 -16.32 14.72
CA ARG A 154 -12.35 -16.22 13.65
C ARG A 154 -13.14 -14.90 13.67
N ARG A 155 -13.42 -14.35 14.86
CA ARG A 155 -14.13 -13.06 15.04
C ARG A 155 -13.21 -11.84 14.97
N ALA A 156 -11.88 -12.02 15.02
CA ALA A 156 -10.92 -10.91 15.02
C ALA A 156 -10.93 -10.11 13.70
N PHE A 157 -11.36 -10.72 12.61
CA PHE A 157 -11.42 -10.08 11.30
C PHE A 157 -12.75 -9.39 11.01
N VAL A 158 -13.80 -9.64 11.81
CA VAL A 158 -15.13 -9.09 11.55
C VAL A 158 -15.13 -7.61 11.90
N SER A 159 -15.18 -6.76 10.87
CA SER A 159 -15.30 -5.31 11.03
C SER A 159 -16.63 -4.97 11.69
N SER A 160 -16.60 -4.16 12.75
CA SER A 160 -17.80 -3.68 13.42
C SER A 160 -18.68 -2.82 12.51
N LYS A 161 -18.07 -2.02 11.62
CA LYS A 161 -18.76 -1.11 10.68
C LYS A 161 -19.28 -1.85 9.45
N LYS A 162 -18.44 -2.64 8.78
CA LYS A 162 -18.81 -3.35 7.54
C LYS A 162 -19.49 -4.70 7.76
N LYS A 163 -19.44 -5.25 8.98
CA LYS A 163 -19.89 -6.62 9.32
C LYS A 163 -19.28 -7.73 8.44
N GLN A 164 -18.13 -7.46 7.82
CA GLN A 164 -17.40 -8.36 6.93
C GLN A 164 -16.00 -8.68 7.48
N ASN A 165 -15.42 -9.81 7.05
CA ASN A 165 -14.04 -10.16 7.39
C ASN A 165 -13.08 -9.25 6.62
N THR A 166 -12.30 -8.46 7.34
CA THR A 166 -11.39 -7.49 6.76
C THR A 166 -10.04 -7.49 7.46
N MET A 167 -9.02 -7.01 6.75
CA MET A 167 -7.80 -6.49 7.35
C MET A 167 -7.70 -5.02 7.01
N LYS A 168 -7.31 -4.21 7.98
CA LYS A 168 -7.15 -2.77 7.85
C LYS A 168 -5.70 -2.45 7.58
N ALA A 169 -5.43 -1.61 6.58
CA ALA A 169 -4.15 -0.98 6.37
C ALA A 169 -4.28 0.50 6.74
N THR A 170 -3.23 1.05 7.33
CA THR A 170 -3.08 2.47 7.60
C THR A 170 -2.33 3.11 6.45
N VAL A 171 -2.79 4.26 6.02
CA VAL A 171 -2.21 5.05 4.93
C VAL A 171 -1.96 6.46 5.45
N ILE A 172 -0.78 6.99 5.12
CA ILE A 172 -0.43 8.39 5.34
C ILE A 172 -0.24 9.03 3.97
N ALA A 173 -0.89 10.16 3.76
CA ALA A 173 -0.77 10.99 2.58
C ALA A 173 -0.39 12.42 2.99
N ASP A 174 0.06 13.22 2.03
CA ASP A 174 0.19 14.66 2.22
C ASP A 174 -1.13 15.40 1.97
N HIS A 175 -1.08 16.72 2.09
CA HIS A 175 -2.23 17.59 1.84
C HIS A 175 -2.79 17.52 0.41
N GLN A 176 -2.04 17.02 -0.57
CA GLN A 176 -2.51 16.83 -1.95
C GLN A 176 -3.07 15.42 -2.20
N GLY A 177 -3.03 14.52 -1.20
CA GLY A 177 -3.49 13.15 -1.34
C GLY A 177 -2.47 12.21 -1.98
N ARG A 178 -1.19 12.61 -2.03
CA ARG A 178 -0.09 11.78 -2.53
C ARG A 178 0.36 10.84 -1.40
N THR A 179 0.44 9.54 -1.69
CA THR A 179 0.71 8.53 -0.64
C THR A 179 2.18 8.56 -0.21
N LEU A 180 2.44 8.81 1.08
CA LEU A 180 3.78 8.82 1.67
C LEU A 180 4.10 7.51 2.43
N TRP A 181 3.08 6.85 2.98
CA TRP A 181 3.24 5.57 3.67
C TRP A 181 1.98 4.71 3.56
N ALA A 182 2.15 3.39 3.48
CA ALA A 182 1.03 2.47 3.59
C ALA A 182 1.46 1.08 4.10
N ASP A 183 1.03 0.74 5.31
CA ASP A 183 1.22 -0.60 5.89
C ASP A 183 0.31 -0.81 7.11
N GLY A 184 0.78 -1.49 8.16
CA GLY A 184 0.02 -1.66 9.40
C GLY A 184 -1.16 -2.62 9.25
N LEU A 185 -1.05 -3.65 8.39
CA LEU A 185 -2.12 -4.63 8.19
C LEU A 185 -2.54 -5.31 9.51
N ARG A 186 -3.74 -5.01 9.99
CA ARG A 186 -4.29 -5.56 11.24
C ARG A 186 -5.70 -6.13 11.06
N PRO A 187 -6.13 -7.07 11.93
CA PRO A 187 -7.48 -7.64 11.85
C PRO A 187 -8.59 -6.57 11.95
N GLY A 188 -9.63 -6.70 11.13
CA GLY A 188 -10.67 -5.67 10.97
C GLY A 188 -11.51 -5.31 12.18
N ARG A 189 -11.51 -6.14 13.24
CA ARG A 189 -12.17 -5.81 14.52
C ARG A 189 -11.36 -4.79 15.33
N MET A 190 -10.05 -4.67 15.08
CA MET A 190 -9.20 -3.73 15.78
C MET A 190 -9.64 -2.30 15.47
N HIS A 191 -9.72 -1.47 16.52
CA HIS A 191 -10.06 -0.05 16.38
C HIS A 191 -8.92 0.70 15.70
N ASP A 192 -9.23 1.69 14.86
CA ASP A 192 -8.24 2.36 14.03
C ASP A 192 -7.17 3.08 14.87
N ALA A 193 -7.57 3.75 15.96
CA ALA A 193 -6.62 4.31 16.92
C ALA A 193 -5.69 3.26 17.57
N THR A 194 -6.12 2.00 17.72
CA THR A 194 -5.25 0.92 18.23
C THR A 194 -4.31 0.42 17.14
N VAL A 195 -4.79 0.32 15.89
CA VAL A 195 -3.94 -0.01 14.73
C VAL A 195 -2.80 1.00 14.63
N ALA A 196 -3.10 2.30 14.73
CA ALA A 196 -2.10 3.35 14.66
C ALA A 196 -1.05 3.26 15.78
N ARG A 197 -1.46 3.04 17.03
CA ARG A 197 -0.52 2.79 18.16
C ARG A 197 0.41 1.61 17.89
N VAL A 198 -0.16 0.48 17.47
CA VAL A 198 0.60 -0.75 17.19
C VAL A 198 1.50 -0.62 15.94
N ALA A 199 1.20 0.33 15.05
CA ALA A 199 2.04 0.64 13.89
C ALA A 199 3.26 1.52 14.25
N GLY A 200 3.37 2.02 15.49
CA GLY A 200 4.49 2.85 15.94
C GLY A 200 4.27 4.35 15.76
N ILE A 201 3.07 4.79 15.38
CA ILE A 201 2.76 6.21 15.14
C ILE A 201 2.92 7.05 16.41
N THR A 202 2.55 6.52 17.57
CA THR A 202 2.76 7.21 18.85
C THR A 202 4.23 7.41 19.17
N SER A 203 5.09 6.44 18.83
CA SER A 203 6.54 6.59 18.99
C SER A 203 7.09 7.71 18.10
N CYS A 204 6.53 7.88 16.90
CA CYS A 204 6.92 8.97 16.01
C CYS A 204 6.51 10.34 16.59
N PHE A 205 5.33 10.49 17.17
CA PHE A 205 4.94 11.74 17.83
C PHE A 205 5.91 12.15 18.96
N HIS A 206 6.44 11.19 19.72
CA HIS A 206 7.44 11.50 20.75
C HIS A 206 8.79 11.95 20.20
N HIS A 207 9.15 11.54 18.98
CA HIS A 207 10.44 11.86 18.35
C HIS A 207 10.38 13.07 17.41
N PHE A 208 9.19 13.40 16.90
CA PHE A 208 8.95 14.45 15.93
C PHE A 208 7.86 15.40 16.45
N ASP A 209 8.23 16.19 17.45
CA ASP A 209 7.38 17.13 18.21
C ASP A 209 6.68 18.21 17.36
N LEU A 210 7.24 18.59 16.22
CA LEU A 210 6.69 19.61 15.31
C LEU A 210 5.82 19.05 14.18
N VAL A 211 5.65 17.73 14.10
CA VAL A 211 4.87 17.11 13.01
C VAL A 211 3.41 16.98 13.42
N GLU A 212 2.55 17.62 12.64
CA GLU A 212 1.10 17.53 12.77
C GLU A 212 0.52 16.48 11.82
N VAL A 213 -0.45 15.72 12.31
CA VAL A 213 -1.18 14.71 11.56
C VAL A 213 -2.68 14.93 11.72
N LEU A 214 -3.39 15.07 10.59
CA LEU A 214 -4.83 15.23 10.51
C LEU A 214 -5.53 13.87 10.44
N LEU A 215 -6.47 13.61 11.35
CA LEU A 215 -7.16 12.32 11.53
C LEU A 215 -8.68 12.48 11.66
N ASP A 216 -9.41 11.36 11.54
CA ASP A 216 -10.87 11.33 11.77
C ASP A 216 -11.23 11.29 13.27
N ASP A 217 -12.53 11.43 13.56
CA ASP A 217 -13.08 11.39 14.91
C ASP A 217 -12.87 10.02 15.63
N GLY A 218 -12.63 8.95 14.86
CA GLY A 218 -12.21 7.65 15.37
C GLY A 218 -10.82 7.66 16.01
N TYR A 219 -10.06 8.74 15.89
CA TYR A 219 -8.75 8.90 16.54
C TYR A 219 -8.76 9.91 17.69
N LEU A 220 -9.92 10.35 18.19
CA LEU A 220 -10.03 11.26 19.35
C LEU A 220 -9.16 10.86 20.56
N GLY A 221 -9.04 9.55 20.80
CA GLY A 221 -8.17 9.04 21.87
C GLY A 221 -6.68 9.39 21.65
N LEU A 222 -6.20 9.32 20.41
CA LEU A 222 -4.83 9.75 20.07
C LEU A 222 -4.66 11.27 20.18
N SER A 223 -5.68 12.04 19.79
CA SER A 223 -5.67 13.51 19.95
C SER A 223 -5.49 13.94 21.39
N ARG A 224 -6.15 13.24 22.31
CA ARG A 224 -5.98 13.47 23.75
C ARG A 224 -4.58 13.08 24.25
N ASP A 225 -4.01 12.01 23.71
CA ASP A 225 -2.71 11.48 24.15
C ASP A 225 -1.54 12.33 23.58
N HIS A 226 -1.74 13.00 22.43
CA HIS A 226 -0.74 13.82 21.72
C HIS A 226 -1.33 15.18 21.27
N PRO A 227 -1.63 16.09 22.22
CA PRO A 227 -2.21 17.39 21.92
C PRO A 227 -1.27 18.25 21.07
N GLY A 228 -1.83 18.97 20.09
CA GLY A 228 -1.06 19.81 19.15
C GLY A 228 -0.48 19.04 17.96
N GLN A 229 -0.19 17.74 18.10
CA GLN A 229 0.32 16.92 16.99
C GLN A 229 -0.77 16.12 16.29
N VAL A 230 -1.78 15.65 17.03
CA VAL A 230 -2.90 14.87 16.46
C VAL A 230 -4.15 15.75 16.38
N LEU A 231 -4.46 16.18 15.17
CA LEU A 231 -5.59 17.05 14.86
C LEU A 231 -6.80 16.19 14.45
N THR A 232 -7.88 16.30 15.23
CA THR A 232 -9.16 15.61 14.99
C THR A 232 -10.30 16.62 14.95
N PRO A 233 -11.47 16.31 14.36
CA PRO A 233 -12.55 17.27 14.22
C PRO A 233 -12.97 17.86 15.57
N PRO A 234 -13.46 19.11 15.61
CA PRO A 234 -13.93 19.73 16.84
C PRO A 234 -15.09 18.93 17.45
N ARG A 235 -15.09 18.81 18.78
CA ARG A 235 -16.15 18.09 19.49
C ARG A 235 -17.48 18.79 19.35
N LYS A 236 -18.53 17.98 19.12
CA LYS A 236 -19.90 18.46 19.08
C LYS A 236 -20.24 19.23 20.37
N PRO A 237 -20.80 20.45 20.28
CA PRO A 237 -21.27 21.20 21.44
C PRO A 237 -22.30 20.42 22.24
N ARG A 238 -22.40 20.72 23.55
CA ARG A 238 -23.42 20.13 24.41
C ARG A 238 -24.83 20.58 23.97
N PRO A 239 -25.86 19.76 24.22
CA PRO A 239 -27.25 20.22 24.05
C PRO A 239 -27.48 21.53 24.83
N GLY A 240 -28.11 22.51 24.19
CA GLY A 240 -28.35 23.84 24.76
C GLY A 240 -27.20 24.86 24.58
N ALA A 241 -26.17 24.53 23.79
CA ALA A 241 -25.17 25.51 23.38
C ALA A 241 -25.79 26.67 22.59
N LEU A 242 -25.19 27.86 22.69
CA LEU A 242 -25.61 29.05 21.96
C LEU A 242 -25.60 28.78 20.43
N PRO A 243 -26.57 29.32 19.66
CA PRO A 243 -26.62 29.12 18.20
C PRO A 243 -25.31 29.43 17.48
N GLY A 244 -24.68 30.58 17.76
CA GLY A 244 -23.39 30.94 17.16
C GLY A 244 -22.25 29.98 17.49
N ARG A 245 -22.31 29.26 18.63
CA ARG A 245 -21.32 28.20 18.94
C ARG A 245 -21.56 26.93 18.14
N VAL A 246 -22.82 26.62 17.83
CA VAL A 246 -23.18 25.50 16.96
C VAL A 246 -22.76 25.80 15.53
N GLU A 247 -23.04 27.00 15.03
CA GLU A 247 -22.63 27.46 13.68
C GLU A 247 -21.11 27.42 13.50
N GLN A 248 -20.34 27.94 14.46
CA GLN A 248 -18.87 27.85 14.41
C GLN A 248 -18.39 26.39 14.38
N TRP A 249 -18.99 25.51 15.19
CA TRP A 249 -18.63 24.10 15.18
C TRP A 249 -18.93 23.42 13.84
N GLU A 250 -20.05 23.76 13.19
CA GLU A 250 -20.40 23.24 11.87
C GLU A 250 -19.40 23.68 10.82
N HIS A 251 -18.98 24.96 10.85
CA HIS A 251 -17.94 25.50 9.97
C HIS A 251 -16.59 24.81 10.19
N ASP A 252 -16.08 24.79 11.42
CA ASP A 252 -14.79 24.16 11.76
C ASP A 252 -14.78 22.65 11.41
N ARG A 253 -15.91 21.96 11.62
CA ARG A 253 -16.07 20.55 11.26
C ARG A 253 -16.07 20.36 9.74
N HIS A 254 -16.71 21.26 9.00
CA HIS A 254 -16.75 21.24 7.55
C HIS A 254 -15.36 21.44 6.95
N ASP A 255 -14.61 22.42 7.47
CA ASP A 255 -13.23 22.69 7.04
C ASP A 255 -12.33 21.49 7.30
N HIS A 256 -12.36 20.91 8.50
CA HIS A 256 -11.61 19.70 8.83
C HIS A 256 -11.97 18.53 7.89
N SER A 257 -13.25 18.37 7.57
CA SER A 257 -13.69 17.32 6.64
C SER A 257 -13.21 17.58 5.21
N SER A 258 -13.18 18.85 4.79
CA SER A 258 -12.72 19.28 3.48
C SER A 258 -11.23 19.04 3.32
N ASP A 259 -10.41 19.37 4.33
CA ASP A 259 -8.99 19.07 4.32
C ASP A 259 -8.75 17.55 4.27
N ARG A 260 -9.48 16.75 5.05
CA ARG A 260 -9.29 15.30 5.04
C ARG A 260 -9.67 14.61 3.73
N ILE A 261 -10.40 15.26 2.81
CA ILE A 261 -10.85 14.59 1.58
C ILE A 261 -9.69 14.04 0.73
N THR A 262 -8.50 14.66 0.82
CA THR A 262 -7.35 14.23 0.01
C THR A 262 -6.75 12.90 0.47
N VAL A 263 -6.79 12.55 1.76
CA VAL A 263 -6.42 11.18 2.18
C VAL A 263 -7.45 10.17 1.71
N GLU A 264 -8.73 10.55 1.58
CA GLU A 264 -9.74 9.68 0.96
C GLU A 264 -9.48 9.47 -0.53
N HIS A 265 -9.00 10.49 -1.25
CA HIS A 265 -8.52 10.35 -2.64
C HIS A 265 -7.32 9.39 -2.72
N ALA A 266 -6.36 9.50 -1.81
CA ALA A 266 -5.25 8.56 -1.70
C ALA A 266 -5.78 7.13 -1.51
N LEU A 267 -6.69 6.91 -0.55
CA LEU A 267 -7.32 5.61 -0.34
C LEU A 267 -8.08 5.09 -1.57
N ALA A 268 -8.75 5.99 -2.31
CA ALA A 268 -9.46 5.64 -3.53
C ALA A 268 -8.50 5.09 -4.59
N ASP A 269 -7.31 5.68 -4.73
CA ASP A 269 -6.30 5.21 -5.68
C ASP A 269 -5.79 3.80 -5.37
N HIS A 270 -5.57 3.49 -4.09
CA HIS A 270 -5.26 2.13 -3.66
C HIS A 270 -6.40 1.16 -4.01
N LYS A 271 -7.66 1.57 -3.79
CA LYS A 271 -8.86 0.77 -4.09
C LYS A 271 -9.12 0.56 -5.58
N ARG A 272 -8.49 1.32 -6.48
CA ARG A 272 -8.53 1.05 -7.92
C ARG A 272 -7.83 -0.29 -8.27
N TRP A 273 -6.96 -0.79 -7.41
CA TRP A 273 -6.30 -2.09 -7.56
C TRP A 273 -7.16 -3.21 -6.96
N LYS A 274 -7.64 -4.13 -7.80
CA LYS A 274 -8.66 -5.11 -7.40
C LYS A 274 -8.22 -6.03 -6.26
N GLN A 275 -6.92 -6.29 -6.14
CA GLN A 275 -6.38 -7.08 -5.02
C GLN A 275 -6.59 -6.45 -3.64
N LEU A 276 -6.70 -5.12 -3.56
CA LEU A 276 -6.95 -4.40 -2.30
C LEU A 276 -8.44 -4.26 -1.99
N MET A 277 -9.33 -4.63 -2.91
CA MET A 277 -10.77 -4.69 -2.62
C MET A 277 -11.13 -5.98 -1.90
N ARG A 278 -10.66 -7.12 -2.44
CA ARG A 278 -10.94 -8.44 -1.87
C ARG A 278 -9.76 -9.38 -2.05
N TRP A 279 -9.06 -9.63 -0.96
CA TRP A 279 -7.95 -10.56 -0.90
C TRP A 279 -8.42 -12.01 -0.70
N THR A 280 -8.36 -12.80 -1.77
CA THR A 280 -8.67 -14.23 -1.74
C THR A 280 -7.43 -15.13 -1.81
N HIS A 281 -6.23 -14.58 -1.67
CA HIS A 281 -4.97 -15.35 -1.73
C HIS A 281 -4.45 -15.70 -0.34
N ARG A 282 -3.25 -16.26 -0.25
CA ARG A 282 -2.64 -16.57 1.05
C ARG A 282 -2.41 -15.28 1.85
N ARG A 283 -2.84 -15.27 3.11
CA ARG A 283 -2.81 -14.06 3.96
C ARG A 283 -1.40 -13.50 4.18
N ASP A 284 -0.40 -14.38 4.28
CA ASP A 284 1.00 -14.01 4.51
C ASP A 284 1.61 -13.15 3.39
N ARG A 285 0.98 -13.14 2.20
CA ARG A 285 1.42 -12.34 1.05
C ARG A 285 0.74 -10.98 0.96
N LEU A 286 -0.27 -10.69 1.79
CA LEU A 286 -1.05 -9.45 1.68
C LEU A 286 -0.20 -8.22 1.99
N SER A 287 0.73 -8.28 2.96
CA SER A 287 1.61 -7.14 3.28
C SER A 287 2.53 -6.78 2.12
N ASP A 288 3.28 -7.75 1.58
CA ASP A 288 4.09 -7.54 0.36
C ASP A 288 3.25 -6.99 -0.80
N THR A 289 2.01 -7.49 -0.96
CA THR A 289 1.12 -7.04 -2.04
C THR A 289 0.68 -5.60 -1.83
N TYR A 290 0.30 -5.24 -0.61
CA TYR A 290 -0.10 -3.88 -0.29
C TYR A 290 1.07 -2.92 -0.54
N ARG A 291 2.25 -3.21 0.02
CA ARG A 291 3.45 -2.38 -0.17
C ARG A 291 3.84 -2.24 -1.63
N ALA A 292 3.75 -3.32 -2.41
CA ALA A 292 3.99 -3.29 -3.86
C ALA A 292 3.04 -2.31 -4.56
N ILE A 293 1.73 -2.42 -4.29
CA ILE A 293 0.72 -1.53 -4.89
C ILE A 293 0.91 -0.09 -4.41
N ALA A 294 1.18 0.12 -3.13
CA ALA A 294 1.43 1.44 -2.56
C ALA A 294 2.65 2.11 -3.20
N SER A 295 3.74 1.36 -3.43
CA SER A 295 4.92 1.85 -4.16
C SER A 295 4.56 2.28 -5.59
N LEU A 296 3.75 1.49 -6.31
CA LEU A 296 3.28 1.85 -7.66
C LEU A 296 2.36 3.08 -7.66
N VAL A 297 1.47 3.19 -6.68
CA VAL A 297 0.60 4.36 -6.50
C VAL A 297 1.43 5.61 -6.20
N SER A 298 2.42 5.50 -5.31
CA SER A 298 3.31 6.61 -4.94
C SER A 298 4.13 7.13 -6.11
N ASP A 299 4.66 6.23 -6.96
CA ASP A 299 5.40 6.63 -8.17
C ASP A 299 4.50 7.45 -9.09
N ARG A 300 3.25 7.00 -9.32
CA ARG A 300 2.32 7.72 -10.19
C ARG A 300 2.03 9.11 -9.64
N THR A 301 1.80 9.25 -8.33
CA THR A 301 1.53 10.55 -7.70
C THR A 301 2.75 11.46 -7.58
N ALA A 302 3.97 10.91 -7.73
CA ALA A 302 5.20 11.69 -7.75
C ALA A 302 5.62 12.13 -9.17
N MET A 303 5.01 11.56 -10.21
CA MET A 303 5.26 11.88 -11.63
C MET A 303 4.24 12.86 -12.23
N THR A 304 3.15 13.13 -11.51
CA THR A 304 2.10 14.12 -11.83
C THR A 304 2.24 15.32 -10.95
#